data_AF-A0A8J4EDF9-F1
#
_entry.id   AF-A0A8J4EDF9-F1
#
_cell.length_a   1.000
_cell.length_b   1.000
_cell.length_c   1.000
_cell.angle_alpha   90.00
_cell.angle_beta   90.00
_cell.angle_gamma   90.00
#
_symmetry.space_group_name_H-M   'P 1'
#
loop_
_entity.id
_entity.type
_entity.pdbx_description
1 polymer ?
#
loop_
_entity_poly.entity_id
_entity_poly.type
_entity_poly.pdbx_seq_one_letter_code
_entity_poly.pdbx_strand_id
1 'polypeptide(L)'
;MTDLARDAVLHELHQAPGAFRDLLAAAGPDSLSKRTTGTRWTNRQMLFHLVLGYGLVRILLPLVAVMDRLPAWVGRGFAAVLNAVATPFHVVNYVGSVVGGRLLTLHRMEVLFDRSCAALARRLNRMEPADLSRGMPFPVRWDPFFTTRMSVLDVYHYPWQHFQFHRRQLTLDPVA
;
A
#
# COMPACT_ATOMS: atom_id res chain seq x y z
N MET A 1 -17.25 -13.51 8.80
CA MET A 1 -16.45 -12.37 8.31
C MET A 1 -16.37 -11.40 9.46
N THR A 2 -15.19 -11.19 10.04
CA THR A 2 -14.98 -10.14 11.03
C THR A 2 -15.30 -8.83 10.32
N ASP A 3 -16.32 -8.11 10.79
CA ASP A 3 -16.55 -6.75 10.28
C ASP A 3 -15.28 -5.95 10.52
N LEU A 4 -14.62 -5.56 9.45
CA LEU A 4 -13.44 -4.71 9.50
C LEU A 4 -13.86 -3.43 10.22
N ALA A 5 -13.28 -3.18 11.39
CA ALA A 5 -13.62 -2.03 12.20
C ALA A 5 -12.63 -0.88 11.95
N ARG A 6 -13.12 0.37 12.00
CA ARG A 6 -12.28 1.58 11.93
C ARG A 6 -11.11 1.51 12.90
N ASP A 7 -11.36 1.07 14.13
CA ASP A 7 -10.36 1.03 15.20
C ASP A 7 -9.24 0.03 14.91
N ALA A 8 -9.58 -1.09 14.25
CA ALA A 8 -8.58 -2.05 13.81
C ALA A 8 -7.65 -1.42 12.75
N VAL A 9 -8.23 -0.72 11.76
CA VAL A 9 -7.44 -0.05 10.71
C VAL A 9 -6.62 1.13 11.26
N LEU A 10 -7.14 1.87 12.24
CA LEU A 10 -6.37 2.88 12.97
C LEU A 10 -5.20 2.26 13.73
N HIS A 11 -5.41 1.12 14.38
CA HIS A 11 -4.34 0.38 15.04
C HIS A 11 -3.23 -0.03 14.05
N GLU A 12 -3.60 -0.55 12.88
CA GLU A 12 -2.66 -0.90 11.81
C GLU A 12 -1.83 0.32 11.35
N LEU A 13 -2.48 1.47 11.14
CA LEU A 13 -1.83 2.72 10.75
C LEU A 13 -0.87 3.25 11.83
N HIS A 14 -1.16 3.02 13.11
CA HIS A 14 -0.27 3.39 14.22
C HIS A 14 0.88 2.39 14.42
N GLN A 15 0.66 1.11 14.12
CA GLN A 15 1.66 0.05 14.24
C GLN A 15 2.70 0.12 13.11
N ALA A 16 2.26 0.43 11.89
CA ALA A 16 3.10 0.34 10.70
C ALA A 16 4.42 1.13 10.78
N PRO A 17 4.46 2.38 11.28
CA PRO A 17 5.72 3.12 11.48
C PRO A 17 6.77 2.37 12.29
N GLY A 18 6.37 1.74 13.40
CA GLY A 18 7.27 0.95 14.24
C GLY A 18 7.80 -0.26 13.49
N ALA A 19 6.89 -1.02 12.87
CA ALA A 19 7.26 -2.19 12.07
C ALA A 19 8.19 -1.82 10.90
N PHE A 20 8.02 -0.65 10.27
CA PHE A 20 8.91 -0.21 9.20
C PHE A 20 10.30 0.17 9.74
N ARG A 21 10.38 0.86 10.88
CA ARG A 21 11.66 1.15 11.55
C ARG A 21 12.41 -0.13 11.92
N ASP A 22 11.71 -1.16 12.39
CA ASP A 22 12.33 -2.46 12.69
C ASP A 22 12.95 -3.09 11.43
N LEU A 23 12.27 -2.99 10.28
CA LEU A 23 12.82 -3.44 8.99
C LEU A 23 14.04 -2.61 8.58
N LEU A 24 14.02 -1.29 8.78
CA LEU A 24 15.17 -0.44 8.48
C LEU A 24 16.37 -0.75 9.39
N ALA A 25 16.14 -1.06 10.67
CA ALA A 25 17.17 -1.44 11.62
C ALA A 25 17.82 -2.79 11.28
N ALA A 26 17.03 -3.75 10.79
CA ALA A 26 17.54 -5.05 10.30
C ALA A 26 18.22 -4.96 8.92
N ALA A 27 18.06 -3.86 8.20
CA ALA A 27 18.57 -3.68 6.84
C ALA A 27 20.01 -3.12 6.83
N GLY A 28 20.98 -3.96 7.20
CA GLY A 28 22.40 -3.66 7.04
C GLY A 28 22.82 -3.36 5.58
N PRO A 29 23.98 -2.70 5.35
CA PRO A 29 24.43 -2.30 4.02
C PRO A 29 24.45 -3.44 2.99
N ASP A 30 24.94 -4.62 3.39
CA ASP A 30 25.04 -5.77 2.50
C ASP A 30 23.65 -6.33 2.16
N SER A 31 22.75 -6.45 3.14
CA SER A 31 21.41 -6.97 2.93
C SER A 31 20.56 -6.07 2.04
N LEU A 32 20.74 -4.75 2.07
CA LEU A 32 20.00 -3.81 1.20
C LEU A 32 20.17 -4.09 -0.30
N SER A 33 21.33 -4.61 -0.70
CA SER A 33 21.65 -4.96 -2.08
C SER A 33 21.15 -6.35 -2.48
N LYS A 34 20.93 -7.26 -1.50
CA LYS A 34 20.43 -8.62 -1.73
C LYS A 34 19.03 -8.60 -2.34
N ARG A 35 18.73 -9.64 -3.10
CA ARG A 35 17.41 -9.86 -3.70
C ARG A 35 16.42 -10.35 -2.65
N THR A 36 15.19 -9.86 -2.75
CA THR A 36 14.06 -10.39 -2.01
C THR A 36 13.67 -11.78 -2.50
N THR A 37 13.01 -12.55 -1.64
CA THR A 37 12.47 -13.87 -1.97
C THR A 37 11.24 -13.74 -2.87
N GLY A 38 11.25 -14.41 -4.02
CA GLY A 38 10.11 -14.48 -4.93
C GLY A 38 9.85 -13.23 -5.76
N THR A 39 10.74 -12.24 -5.76
CA THR A 39 10.61 -11.04 -6.63
C THR A 39 11.92 -10.63 -7.30
N ARG A 40 11.82 -9.66 -8.21
CA ARG A 40 12.97 -9.06 -8.91
C ARG A 40 13.57 -7.86 -8.18
N TRP A 41 13.01 -7.42 -7.05
CA TRP A 41 13.51 -6.28 -6.31
C TRP A 41 14.65 -6.66 -5.36
N THR A 42 15.56 -5.72 -5.12
CA THR A 42 16.44 -5.77 -3.94
C THR A 42 15.67 -5.40 -2.68
N ASN A 43 16.22 -5.70 -1.50
CA ASN A 43 15.61 -5.31 -0.22
C ASN A 43 15.37 -3.80 -0.14
N ARG A 44 16.33 -2.98 -0.59
CA ARG A 44 16.16 -1.52 -0.65
C ARG A 44 14.98 -1.07 -1.53
N GLN A 45 14.80 -1.72 -2.68
CA GLN A 45 13.70 -1.40 -3.60
C GLN A 45 12.36 -1.86 -3.05
N MET A 46 12.34 -3.01 -2.38
CA MET A 46 11.15 -3.51 -1.68
C MET A 46 10.77 -2.60 -0.51
N LEU A 47 11.73 -2.12 0.30
CA LEU A 47 11.46 -1.16 1.36
C LEU A 47 10.81 0.12 0.81
N PHE A 48 11.29 0.63 -0.32
CA PHE A 48 10.61 1.75 -0.97
C PHE A 48 9.21 1.35 -1.51
N HIS A 49 9.04 0.14 -2.05
CA HIS A 49 7.74 -0.36 -2.50
C HIS A 49 6.70 -0.37 -1.37
N LEU A 50 7.11 -0.70 -0.14
CA LEU A 50 6.25 -0.58 1.04
C LEU A 50 5.79 0.86 1.27
N VAL A 51 6.69 1.84 1.16
CA VAL A 51 6.33 3.28 1.22
C VAL A 51 5.36 3.66 0.10
N LEU A 52 5.63 3.18 -1.11
CA LEU A 52 4.80 3.44 -2.28
C LEU A 52 3.36 2.94 -2.09
N GLY A 53 3.16 1.79 -1.44
CA GLY A 53 1.83 1.26 -1.13
C GLY A 53 0.96 2.22 -0.31
N TYR A 54 1.53 2.84 0.73
CA TYR A 54 0.82 3.85 1.53
C TYR A 54 0.61 5.16 0.74
N GLY A 55 1.55 5.53 -0.11
CA GLY A 55 1.40 6.65 -1.05
C GLY A 55 0.25 6.45 -2.03
N LEU A 56 0.13 5.24 -2.59
CA LEU A 56 -0.92 4.86 -3.53
C LEU A 56 -2.31 4.97 -2.89
N VAL A 57 -2.48 4.52 -1.65
CA VAL A 57 -3.75 4.62 -0.91
C VAL A 57 -4.23 6.06 -0.83
N ARG A 58 -3.34 7.04 -0.63
CA ARG A 58 -3.72 8.46 -0.60
C ARG A 58 -4.33 8.95 -1.92
N ILE A 59 -3.94 8.35 -3.04
CA ILE A 59 -4.46 8.63 -4.38
C ILE A 59 -5.78 7.88 -4.61
N LEU A 60 -5.88 6.63 -4.14
CA LEU A 60 -7.07 5.79 -4.29
C LEU A 60 -8.26 6.29 -3.47
N LEU A 61 -8.04 6.77 -2.23
CA LEU A 61 -9.13 7.21 -1.35
C LEU A 61 -10.06 8.28 -1.96
N PRO A 62 -9.57 9.43 -2.49
CA PRO A 62 -10.44 10.39 -3.16
C PRO A 62 -11.07 9.81 -4.42
N LEU A 63 -10.39 8.95 -5.17
CA LEU A 63 -10.93 8.29 -6.35
C LEU A 63 -12.16 7.45 -5.99
N VAL A 64 -12.08 6.58 -4.98
CA VAL A 64 -13.21 5.76 -4.52
C VAL A 64 -14.38 6.64 -4.09
N ALA A 65 -14.11 7.68 -3.30
CA ALA A 65 -15.15 8.59 -2.82
C ALA A 65 -15.87 9.34 -3.95
N VAL A 66 -15.16 9.66 -5.05
CA VAL A 66 -15.76 10.30 -6.24
C VAL A 66 -16.52 9.30 -7.10
N MET A 67 -15.93 8.13 -7.36
CA MET A 67 -16.52 7.09 -8.22
C MET A 67 -17.81 6.52 -7.64
N ASP A 68 -17.95 6.48 -6.32
CA ASP A 68 -19.18 6.07 -5.63
C ASP A 68 -20.37 7.01 -5.92
N ARG A 69 -20.10 8.26 -6.32
CA ARG A 69 -21.15 9.22 -6.73
C ARG A 69 -21.57 9.08 -8.19
N LEU A 70 -20.87 8.27 -8.98
CA LEU A 70 -21.15 8.05 -10.39
C LEU A 70 -22.03 6.81 -10.58
N PRO A 71 -22.77 6.72 -11.71
CA PRO A 71 -23.53 5.52 -12.02
C PRO A 71 -22.64 4.27 -12.01
N ALA A 72 -23.15 3.16 -11.47
CA ALA A 72 -22.36 1.94 -11.25
C ALA A 72 -21.67 1.38 -12.51
N TRP A 73 -22.21 1.66 -13.71
CA TRP A 73 -21.59 1.25 -14.97
C TRP A 73 -20.27 1.98 -15.26
N VAL A 74 -20.11 3.22 -14.80
CA VAL A 74 -18.86 3.99 -14.93
C VAL A 74 -17.75 3.31 -14.12
N GLY A 75 -18.05 2.93 -12.88
CA GLY A 75 -17.12 2.17 -12.03
C GLY A 75 -16.70 0.83 -12.62
N ARG A 76 -17.65 0.09 -13.21
CA ARG A 76 -17.36 -1.18 -13.89
C ARG A 76 -16.49 -0.99 -15.13
N GLY A 77 -16.81 0.00 -15.97
CA GLY A 77 -16.01 0.32 -17.15
C GLY A 77 -14.58 0.74 -16.78
N PHE A 78 -14.44 1.60 -15.77
CA PHE A 78 -13.14 2.03 -15.25
C PHE A 78 -12.30 0.85 -14.75
N ALA A 79 -12.87 -0.03 -13.92
CA ALA A 79 -12.16 -1.21 -13.42
C ALA A 79 -11.78 -2.19 -14.55
N ALA A 80 -12.64 -2.34 -15.56
CA ALA A 80 -12.34 -3.17 -16.73
C ALA A 80 -11.17 -2.61 -17.55
N VAL A 81 -11.14 -1.29 -17.79
CA VAL A 81 -10.01 -0.60 -18.45
C VAL A 81 -8.73 -0.79 -17.65
N LEU A 82 -8.77 -0.58 -16.32
CA LEU A 82 -7.61 -0.81 -15.46
C LEU A 82 -7.13 -2.27 -15.54
N ASN A 83 -8.04 -3.25 -15.47
CA ASN A 83 -7.70 -4.67 -15.62
C ASN A 83 -7.08 -5.01 -16.98
N ALA A 84 -7.47 -4.32 -18.06
CA ALA A 84 -6.86 -4.49 -19.38
C ALA A 84 -5.40 -4.00 -19.42
N VAL A 85 -5.07 -2.98 -18.62
CA VAL A 85 -3.72 -2.41 -18.50
C VAL A 85 -2.94 -2.95 -17.29
N ALA A 86 -3.26 -4.15 -16.82
CA ALA A 86 -2.55 -4.77 -15.69
C ALA A 86 -1.05 -4.99 -15.98
N THR A 87 -0.70 -5.48 -17.18
CA THR A 87 0.71 -5.69 -17.55
C THR A 87 1.54 -4.41 -17.51
N PRO A 88 1.14 -3.29 -18.15
CA PRO A 88 1.90 -2.05 -18.04
C PRO A 88 1.89 -1.49 -16.61
N PHE A 89 0.81 -1.68 -15.83
CA PHE A 89 0.82 -1.34 -14.41
C PHE A 89 1.93 -2.07 -13.65
N HIS A 90 2.08 -3.38 -13.84
CA HIS A 90 3.15 -4.18 -13.19
C HIS A 90 4.54 -3.67 -13.55
N VAL A 91 4.75 -3.22 -14.79
CA VAL A 91 6.01 -2.60 -15.23
C VAL A 91 6.26 -1.28 -14.52
N VAL A 92 5.26 -0.39 -14.49
CA VAL A 92 5.38 0.91 -13.82
C VAL A 92 5.60 0.73 -12.32
N ASN A 93 4.90 -0.21 -11.69
CA ASN A 93 5.08 -0.55 -10.29
C ASN A 93 6.53 -1.04 -10.02
N TYR A 94 7.04 -1.93 -10.87
CA TYR A 94 8.43 -2.41 -10.78
C TYR A 94 9.45 -1.27 -10.93
N VAL A 95 9.36 -0.50 -12.02
CA VAL A 95 10.32 0.57 -12.35
C VAL A 95 10.23 1.70 -11.33
N GLY A 96 9.03 2.09 -10.91
CA GLY A 96 8.80 3.09 -9.87
C GLY A 96 9.50 2.71 -8.58
N SER A 97 9.38 1.45 -8.16
CA SER A 97 10.08 0.95 -6.98
C SER A 97 11.60 0.93 -7.13
N VAL A 98 12.10 0.58 -8.32
CA VAL A 98 13.54 0.63 -8.63
C VAL A 98 14.08 2.06 -8.55
N VAL A 99 13.39 3.02 -9.18
CA VAL A 99 13.81 4.42 -9.22
C VAL A 99 13.73 5.04 -7.84
N GLY A 100 12.61 4.91 -7.13
CA GLY A 100 12.45 5.45 -5.78
C GLY A 100 13.42 4.83 -4.78
N GLY A 101 13.63 3.52 -4.86
CA GLY A 101 14.63 2.81 -4.06
C GLY A 101 16.06 3.31 -4.28
N ARG A 102 16.40 3.76 -5.50
CA ARG A 102 17.72 4.33 -5.82
C ARG A 102 17.87 5.78 -5.35
N LEU A 103 16.84 6.60 -5.53
CA LEU A 103 16.92 8.06 -5.32
C LEU A 103 16.72 8.49 -3.87
N LEU A 104 15.94 7.75 -3.08
CA LEU A 104 15.68 8.11 -1.69
C LEU A 104 16.67 7.43 -0.75
N THR A 105 17.09 8.17 0.27
CA THR A 105 17.80 7.60 1.43
C THR A 105 16.80 6.83 2.31
N LEU A 106 17.28 5.87 3.11
CA LEU A 106 16.42 5.13 4.04
C LEU A 106 15.72 6.07 5.03
N HIS A 107 16.42 7.09 5.53
CA HIS A 107 15.82 8.11 6.38
C HIS A 107 14.69 8.88 5.68
N ARG A 108 14.85 9.23 4.40
CA ARG A 108 13.75 9.87 3.64
C ARG A 108 12.58 8.92 3.44
N MET A 109 12.82 7.62 3.22
CA MET A 109 11.76 6.61 3.14
C MET A 109 10.99 6.52 4.46
N GLU A 110 11.69 6.47 5.60
CA GLU A 110 11.11 6.48 6.95
C GLU A 110 10.21 7.70 7.17
N VAL A 111 10.73 8.91 6.91
CA VAL A 111 9.97 10.16 7.07
C VAL A 111 8.72 10.19 6.18
N LEU A 112 8.83 9.71 4.94
CA LEU A 112 7.68 9.63 4.02
C LEU A 112 6.66 8.60 4.48
N PHE A 113 7.11 7.46 5.01
CA PHE A 113 6.26 6.41 5.55
C PHE A 113 5.47 6.91 6.75
N ASP A 114 6.15 7.50 7.73
CA ASP A 114 5.55 8.08 8.94
C ASP A 114 4.53 9.16 8.62
N ARG A 115 4.90 10.09 7.72
CA ARG A 115 3.98 11.15 7.26
C ARG A 115 2.76 10.59 6.56
N SER A 116 2.92 9.51 5.79
CA SER A 116 1.82 8.86 5.08
C SER A 116 0.86 8.21 6.07
N CYS A 117 1.37 7.40 7.00
CA CYS A 117 0.58 6.75 8.04
C CYS A 117 -0.17 7.78 8.91
N ALA A 118 0.53 8.81 9.39
CA ALA A 118 -0.07 9.85 10.24
C ALA A 118 -1.13 10.65 9.50
N ALA A 119 -0.94 10.96 8.22
CA ALA A 119 -1.94 11.66 7.42
C ALA A 119 -3.18 10.80 7.14
N LEU A 120 -2.98 9.49 6.88
CA LEU A 120 -4.06 8.53 6.70
C LEU A 120 -4.87 8.38 7.99
N ALA A 121 -4.20 8.20 9.14
CA ALA A 121 -4.86 8.09 10.45
C ALA A 121 -5.67 9.35 10.79
N ARG A 122 -5.08 10.55 10.61
CA ARG A 122 -5.80 11.83 10.80
C ARG A 122 -7.00 12.00 9.86
N ARG A 123 -6.93 11.46 8.64
CA ARG A 123 -8.07 11.48 7.71
C ARG A 123 -9.14 10.52 8.18
N LEU A 124 -8.79 9.26 8.46
CA LEU A 124 -9.71 8.20 8.90
C LEU A 124 -10.48 8.60 10.17
N ASN A 125 -9.80 9.21 11.16
CA ASN A 125 -10.44 9.70 12.39
C ASN A 125 -11.55 10.73 12.16
N ARG A 126 -11.52 11.45 11.04
CA ARG A 126 -12.50 12.50 10.71
C ARG A 126 -13.58 12.05 9.73
N MET A 127 -13.56 10.78 9.31
CA MET A 127 -14.57 10.28 8.36
C MET A 127 -15.82 9.83 9.09
N GLU A 128 -16.98 10.05 8.49
CA GLU A 128 -18.24 9.52 8.98
C GLU A 128 -18.39 8.04 8.63
N PRO A 129 -19.11 7.23 9.43
CA PRO A 129 -19.34 5.81 9.12
C PRO A 129 -19.92 5.58 7.72
N ALA A 130 -20.82 6.45 7.27
CA ALA A 130 -21.42 6.38 5.93
C ALA A 130 -20.40 6.60 4.80
N ASP A 131 -19.33 7.36 5.03
CA ASP A 131 -18.28 7.56 4.03
C ASP A 131 -17.34 6.36 3.92
N LEU A 132 -17.22 5.56 4.99
CA LEU A 132 -16.35 4.38 5.03
C LEU A 132 -16.92 3.21 4.23
N SER A 133 -18.25 3.11 4.12
CA SER A 133 -18.93 2.05 3.36
C SER A 133 -19.05 2.34 1.86
N ARG A 134 -18.77 3.57 1.43
CA ARG A 134 -18.69 3.95 0.01
C ARG A 134 -17.67 3.08 -0.71
N GLY A 135 -17.94 2.68 -1.94
CA GLY A 135 -17.06 1.75 -2.63
C GLY A 135 -17.26 1.68 -4.13
N MET A 136 -16.27 1.12 -4.82
CA MET A 136 -16.28 0.97 -6.27
C MET A 136 -15.71 -0.38 -6.70
N PRO A 137 -15.97 -0.82 -7.95
CA PRO A 137 -15.26 -1.95 -8.52
C PRO A 137 -13.75 -1.68 -8.61
N PHE A 138 -12.93 -2.69 -8.32
CA PHE A 138 -11.46 -2.59 -8.31
C PHE A 138 -10.80 -3.54 -9.34
N PRO A 139 -9.60 -3.19 -9.85
CA PRO A 139 -8.90 -4.02 -10.82
C PRO A 139 -8.17 -5.21 -10.15
N VAL A 140 -8.89 -6.30 -9.93
CA VAL A 140 -8.40 -7.53 -9.25
C VAL A 140 -7.13 -8.14 -9.85
N ARG A 141 -6.72 -7.78 -11.07
CA ARG A 141 -5.49 -8.27 -11.71
C ARG A 141 -4.24 -7.49 -11.31
N TRP A 142 -4.39 -6.37 -10.60
CA TRP A 142 -3.29 -5.49 -10.22
C TRP A 142 -2.60 -5.94 -8.94
N ASP A 143 -3.37 -6.47 -7.98
CA ASP A 143 -2.84 -6.88 -6.69
C ASP A 143 -3.71 -8.00 -6.10
N PRO A 144 -3.11 -9.04 -5.46
CA PRO A 144 -3.88 -10.14 -4.85
C PRO A 144 -4.84 -9.70 -3.74
N PHE A 145 -4.65 -8.54 -3.11
CA PHE A 145 -5.54 -8.02 -2.08
C PHE A 145 -6.70 -7.19 -2.64
N PHE A 146 -6.70 -6.88 -3.95
CA PHE A 146 -7.82 -6.20 -4.57
C PHE A 146 -8.97 -7.18 -4.84
N THR A 147 -10.14 -6.85 -4.31
CA THR A 147 -11.38 -7.61 -4.54
C THR A 147 -12.22 -6.94 -5.64
N THR A 148 -13.27 -7.64 -6.09
CA THR A 148 -14.15 -7.14 -7.15
C THR A 148 -14.84 -5.82 -6.79
N ARG A 149 -15.02 -5.54 -5.50
CA ARG A 149 -15.50 -4.27 -4.95
C ARG A 149 -14.78 -4.01 -3.63
N MET A 150 -14.19 -2.83 -3.51
CA MET A 150 -13.58 -2.37 -2.27
C MET A 150 -14.29 -1.09 -1.81
N SER A 151 -14.58 -1.04 -0.52
CA SER A 151 -15.02 0.16 0.19
C SER A 151 -13.83 1.07 0.51
N VAL A 152 -14.11 2.29 0.93
CA VAL A 152 -13.09 3.21 1.46
C VAL A 152 -12.35 2.55 2.63
N LEU A 153 -13.05 1.83 3.51
CA LEU A 153 -12.44 1.14 4.64
C LEU A 153 -11.51 0.00 4.18
N ASP A 154 -11.91 -0.77 3.18
CA ASP A 154 -11.06 -1.81 2.58
C ASP A 154 -9.78 -1.21 1.99
N VAL A 155 -9.88 -0.03 1.36
CA VAL A 155 -8.72 0.69 0.80
C VAL A 155 -7.78 1.21 1.89
N TYR A 156 -8.28 1.57 3.08
CA TYR A 156 -7.42 1.90 4.22
C TYR A 156 -6.73 0.66 4.83
N HIS A 157 -7.36 -0.51 4.77
CA HIS A 157 -6.80 -1.76 5.30
C HIS A 157 -5.77 -2.39 4.36
N TYR A 158 -6.01 -2.31 3.05
CA TYR A 158 -5.11 -2.78 1.99
C TYR A 158 -3.60 -2.56 2.22
N PRO A 159 -3.10 -1.36 2.53
CA PRO A 159 -1.66 -1.13 2.65
C PRO A 159 -1.02 -1.95 3.78
N TRP A 160 -1.77 -2.30 4.84
CA TRP A 160 -1.27 -3.17 5.89
C TRP A 160 -1.17 -4.63 5.42
N GLN A 161 -2.18 -5.14 4.72
CA GLN A 161 -2.12 -6.48 4.12
C GLN A 161 -0.92 -6.60 3.17
N HIS A 162 -0.78 -5.59 2.30
CA HIS A 162 0.34 -5.43 1.38
C HIS A 162 1.69 -5.43 2.10
N PHE A 163 1.80 -4.63 3.16
CA PHE A 163 3.00 -4.54 3.99
C PHE A 163 3.36 -5.88 4.63
N GLN A 164 2.39 -6.54 5.25
CA GLN A 164 2.60 -7.81 5.96
C GLN A 164 2.98 -8.96 5.01
N PHE A 165 2.53 -8.90 3.76
CA PHE A 165 2.94 -9.83 2.72
C PHE A 165 4.38 -9.57 2.28
N HIS A 166 4.67 -8.34 1.85
CA HIS A 166 5.98 -8.01 1.28
C HIS A 166 7.12 -8.00 2.31
N ARG A 167 6.85 -7.72 3.59
CA ARG A 167 7.88 -7.81 4.63
C ARG A 167 8.44 -9.22 4.76
N ARG A 168 7.65 -10.27 4.47
CA ARG A 168 8.08 -11.67 4.51
C ARG A 168 8.98 -12.05 3.32
N GLN A 169 8.99 -11.24 2.28
CA GLN A 169 9.86 -11.43 1.12
C GLN A 169 11.24 -10.77 1.32
N LEU A 170 11.38 -9.90 2.32
CA LEU A 170 12.66 -9.28 2.62
C LEU A 170 13.65 -10.33 3.15
N THR A 171 14.87 -10.26 2.66
CA THR A 171 16.00 -11.13 3.05
C THR A 171 16.96 -10.35 3.93
N LEU A 172 16.45 -9.85 5.06
CA LEU A 172 17.23 -9.07 6.03
C LEU A 172 17.91 -10.00 7.03
N ASP A 173 19.01 -9.54 7.59
CA ASP A 173 19.71 -10.25 8.65
C ASP A 173 19.04 -9.86 9.98
N PRO A 174 18.73 -10.81 10.88
CA PRO A 174 18.17 -10.48 12.19
C PRO A 174 19.06 -9.49 12.93
N VAL A 175 18.46 -8.52 13.63
CA VAL A 175 19.22 -7.69 14.57
C VAL A 175 19.75 -8.63 15.66
N ALA A 176 21.09 -8.67 15.79
CA ALA A 176 21.79 -9.45 16.81
C ALA A 176 21.50 -8.92 18.23
#